data_AF-A0AAV0Y3X2-F1
#
_entry.id   AF-A0AAV0Y3X2-F1
#
_cell.length_a   1.000
_cell.length_b   1.000
_cell.length_c   1.000
_cell.angle_alpha   90.00
_cell.angle_beta   90.00
_cell.angle_gamma   90.00
#
_symmetry.space_group_name_H-M   'P 1'
#
loop_
_entity.id
_entity.type
_entity.pdbx_description
1 polymer ?
#
loop_
_entity_poly.entity_id
_entity_poly.type
_entity_poly.pdbx_seq_one_letter_code
_entity_poly.pdbx_strand_id
1 'polypeptide(L)'
;MIESDDFKGNIKFELGLIVGDNLGIHSITGFVESFSSNYPCRVCEIRKEDRSLEQYNLDVLECNVTTSGIKDVCVWHDVCGFNVLDQSGMDIMHDLLEGVCKFDIAFLLNYYIYALKMFSLQILNERMIHFDYGPDSSSKPPVLITENIYNIRLSVSEMLVIVQYFGLLIGDFVP
;
A
#
# COMPACT_ATOMS: atom_id res chain seq x y z
N MET A 1 -10.24 -37.03 -1.15
CA MET A 1 -11.02 -37.60 -0.04
C MET A 1 -10.12 -37.65 1.17
N ILE A 2 -10.45 -36.89 2.21
CA ILE A 2 -9.76 -36.89 3.50
C ILE A 2 -10.65 -37.65 4.48
N GLU A 3 -10.04 -38.53 5.26
CA GLU A 3 -10.71 -39.36 6.26
C GLU A 3 -9.91 -39.28 7.57
N SER A 4 -10.57 -38.76 8.61
CA SER A 4 -10.13 -38.76 10.00
C SER A 4 -11.30 -39.18 10.90
N ASP A 5 -11.04 -39.42 12.18
CA ASP A 5 -12.09 -39.76 13.16
C ASP A 5 -13.21 -38.70 13.24
N ASP A 6 -12.89 -37.43 12.91
CA ASP A 6 -13.80 -36.29 12.97
C ASP A 6 -14.38 -35.85 11.61
N PHE A 7 -13.78 -36.25 10.48
CA PHE A 7 -14.21 -35.77 9.15
C PHE A 7 -14.00 -36.80 8.04
N LYS A 8 -15.04 -37.01 7.23
CA LYS A 8 -14.97 -37.77 5.98
C LYS A 8 -15.59 -36.98 4.83
N GLY A 9 -14.75 -36.53 3.90
CA GLY A 9 -15.24 -35.73 2.77
C GLY A 9 -14.16 -35.30 1.80
N ASN A 10 -14.56 -34.49 0.81
CA ASN A 10 -13.64 -33.84 -0.10
C ASN A 10 -13.44 -32.38 0.34
N ILE A 11 -12.20 -32.03 0.66
CA ILE A 11 -11.80 -30.63 0.86
C ILE A 11 -11.39 -30.07 -0.50
N LYS A 12 -11.98 -28.93 -0.86
CA LYS A 12 -11.61 -28.16 -2.05
C LYS A 12 -10.87 -26.91 -1.60
N PHE A 13 -9.87 -26.51 -2.36
CA PHE A 13 -9.11 -25.29 -2.16
C PHE A 13 -9.33 -24.39 -3.37
N GLU A 14 -9.34 -23.09 -3.13
CA GLU A 14 -9.43 -22.05 -4.15
C GLU A 14 -8.34 -21.02 -3.87
N LEU A 15 -7.77 -20.46 -4.93
CA LEU A 15 -6.79 -19.39 -4.82
C LEU A 15 -7.53 -18.09 -4.53
N GLY A 16 -7.39 -17.57 -3.30
CA GLY A 16 -8.05 -16.33 -2.89
C GLY A 16 -7.33 -15.07 -3.37
N LEU A 17 -6.05 -14.91 -2.99
CA LEU A 17 -5.29 -13.70 -3.25
C LEU A 17 -3.80 -14.05 -3.39
N ILE A 18 -3.12 -13.39 -4.32
CA ILE A 18 -1.66 -13.43 -4.40
C ILE A 18 -1.09 -12.22 -3.65
N VAL A 19 -0.15 -12.43 -2.73
CA VAL A 19 0.48 -11.32 -2.00
C VAL A 19 1.95 -11.28 -2.35
N GLY A 20 2.46 -10.08 -2.60
CA GLY A 20 3.85 -9.85 -2.98
C GLY A 20 4.10 -8.37 -3.16
N ASP A 21 5.37 -8.03 -3.36
CA ASP A 21 5.73 -6.68 -3.75
C ASP A 21 5.19 -6.34 -5.14
N ASN A 22 5.07 -5.05 -5.43
CA ASN A 22 4.51 -4.60 -6.70
C ASN A 22 5.27 -5.17 -7.91
N LEU A 23 6.60 -5.30 -7.79
CA LEU A 23 7.44 -5.84 -8.85
C LEU A 23 7.13 -7.31 -9.12
N GLY A 24 7.09 -8.13 -8.07
CA GLY A 24 6.79 -9.55 -8.15
C GLY A 24 5.39 -9.82 -8.67
N ILE A 25 4.38 -9.11 -8.14
CA ILE A 25 2.99 -9.26 -8.60
C ILE A 25 2.87 -8.91 -10.08
N HIS A 26 3.44 -7.78 -10.53
CA HIS A 26 3.40 -7.40 -11.94
C HIS A 26 4.04 -8.46 -12.84
N SER A 27 5.20 -8.97 -12.43
CA SER A 27 5.95 -9.97 -13.19
C SER A 27 5.16 -11.28 -13.38
N ILE A 28 4.49 -11.77 -12.33
CA ILE A 28 3.74 -13.04 -12.40
C ILE A 28 2.30 -12.89 -12.92
N THR A 29 1.81 -11.66 -13.10
CA THR A 29 0.45 -11.39 -13.61
C THR A 29 0.42 -10.80 -15.02
N GLY A 30 1.59 -10.62 -15.65
CA GLY A 30 1.71 -10.18 -17.04
C GLY A 30 1.68 -8.66 -17.24
N PHE A 31 1.82 -7.87 -16.17
CA PHE A 31 1.90 -6.40 -16.26
C PHE A 31 3.35 -5.91 -16.34
N VAL A 32 3.55 -4.71 -16.88
CA VAL A 32 4.87 -4.06 -16.94
C VAL A 32 5.42 -3.78 -15.54
N GLU A 33 6.70 -4.08 -15.32
CA GLU A 33 7.42 -3.82 -14.08
C GLU A 33 7.96 -2.38 -13.98
N SER A 34 7.40 -1.45 -14.76
CA SER A 34 7.82 -0.04 -14.81
C SER A 34 6.78 0.86 -14.15
N PHE A 35 7.05 1.28 -12.92
CA PHE A 35 6.20 2.18 -12.14
C PHE A 35 6.26 3.65 -12.58
N SER A 36 7.13 3.96 -13.55
CA SER A 36 7.19 5.25 -14.25
C SER A 36 6.53 5.22 -15.63
N SER A 37 5.84 4.12 -15.98
CA SER A 37 5.13 3.99 -17.26
C SER A 37 3.81 4.78 -17.28
N ASN A 38 3.23 4.94 -18.47
CA ASN A 38 1.95 5.61 -18.66
C ASN A 38 0.76 4.82 -18.11
N TYR A 39 0.93 3.53 -17.81
CA TYR A 39 -0.10 2.60 -17.33
C TYR A 39 0.51 1.59 -16.32
N PRO A 40 0.99 2.06 -15.15
CA PRO A 40 1.67 1.21 -14.18
C PRO A 40 0.70 0.53 -13.20
N CYS A 41 -0.60 0.76 -13.30
CA CYS A 41 -1.59 0.20 -12.39
C CYS A 41 -2.19 -1.09 -12.96
N ARG A 42 -2.25 -2.13 -12.13
CA ARG A 42 -2.92 -3.41 -12.46
C ARG A 42 -4.44 -3.38 -12.24
N VAL A 43 -4.92 -2.46 -11.40
CA VAL A 43 -6.34 -2.40 -10.98
C VAL A 43 -7.15 -1.47 -11.88
N CYS A 44 -6.61 -0.29 -12.21
CA CYS A 44 -7.32 0.72 -12.97
C CYS A 44 -6.55 1.18 -14.20
N GLU A 45 -7.30 1.72 -15.16
CA GLU A 45 -6.74 2.58 -16.17
C GLU A 45 -6.56 3.97 -15.54
N ILE A 46 -5.43 4.63 -15.78
CA ILE A 46 -5.04 5.90 -15.12
C ILE A 46 -6.10 7.00 -15.18
N ARG A 47 -7.11 6.86 -16.06
CA ARG A 47 -8.31 7.70 -16.12
C ARG A 47 -9.34 7.49 -15.00
N LYS A 48 -9.00 6.75 -13.93
CA LYS A 48 -9.89 6.43 -12.78
C LYS A 48 -11.08 5.53 -13.14
N GLU A 49 -10.98 4.82 -14.26
CA GLU A 49 -11.94 3.78 -14.61
C GLU A 49 -11.31 2.43 -14.28
N ASP A 50 -12.08 1.57 -13.61
CA ASP A 50 -11.64 0.20 -13.33
C ASP A 50 -11.50 -0.56 -14.65
N ARG A 51 -10.43 -1.35 -14.75
CA ARG A 51 -10.18 -2.13 -15.96
C ARG A 51 -11.24 -3.21 -16.10
N SER A 52 -11.97 -3.20 -17.21
CA SER A 52 -12.95 -4.26 -17.50
C SER A 52 -12.29 -5.51 -18.07
N LEU A 53 -12.94 -6.67 -17.93
CA LEU A 53 -12.46 -7.92 -18.53
C LEU A 53 -12.40 -7.85 -20.06
N GLU A 54 -13.36 -7.18 -20.68
CA GLU A 54 -13.37 -6.97 -22.14
C GLU A 54 -12.15 -6.16 -22.58
N GLN A 55 -11.89 -5.03 -21.91
CA GLN A 55 -10.74 -4.19 -22.22
C GLN A 55 -9.41 -4.88 -21.94
N TYR A 56 -9.29 -5.63 -20.83
CA TYR A 56 -8.11 -6.44 -20.54
C TYR A 56 -7.81 -7.42 -21.70
N ASN A 57 -8.82 -8.14 -22.19
CA ASN A 57 -8.65 -9.10 -23.28
C ASN A 57 -8.25 -8.41 -24.58
N LEU A 58 -8.81 -7.23 -24.89
CA LEU A 58 -8.40 -6.43 -26.03
C LEU A 58 -6.94 -5.98 -25.89
N ASP A 59 -6.54 -5.47 -24.72
CA ASP A 59 -5.19 -5.00 -24.47
C ASP A 59 -4.13 -6.10 -24.55
N VAL A 60 -4.46 -7.32 -24.10
CA VAL A 60 -3.61 -8.51 -24.27
C VAL A 60 -3.44 -8.85 -25.76
N LEU A 61 -4.50 -8.72 -26.56
CA LEU A 61 -4.44 -9.01 -28.00
C LEU A 61 -3.69 -7.91 -28.79
N GLU A 62 -3.83 -6.65 -28.38
CA GLU A 62 -3.14 -5.52 -29.00
C GLU A 62 -1.63 -5.52 -28.73
N CYS A 63 -1.18 -6.16 -27.64
CA CYS A 63 0.23 -6.25 -27.24
C CYS A 63 0.94 -4.89 -27.16
N ASN A 64 0.21 -3.82 -26.80
CA ASN A 64 0.76 -2.47 -26.72
C ASN A 64 0.92 -1.99 -25.28
N VAL A 65 2.07 -2.32 -24.70
CA VAL A 65 2.44 -1.92 -23.33
C VAL A 65 2.40 -0.42 -23.08
N THR A 66 2.53 0.41 -24.12
CA THR A 66 2.54 1.88 -23.97
C THR A 66 1.15 2.47 -23.73
N THR A 67 0.10 1.72 -24.11
CA THR A 67 -1.30 2.12 -23.96
C THR A 67 -2.06 1.32 -22.91
N SER A 68 -1.58 0.12 -22.56
CA SER A 68 -2.27 -0.76 -21.59
C SER A 68 -1.46 -1.09 -20.34
N GLY A 69 -0.12 -1.07 -20.42
CA GLY A 69 0.75 -1.60 -19.36
C GLY A 69 0.72 -3.13 -19.23
N ILE A 70 0.12 -3.85 -20.18
CA ILE A 70 0.03 -5.31 -20.17
C ILE A 70 1.04 -5.87 -21.19
N LYS A 71 1.92 -6.75 -20.72
CA LYS A 71 2.94 -7.42 -21.54
C LYS A 71 2.43 -8.75 -22.10
N ASP A 72 1.73 -9.51 -21.27
CA ASP A 72 1.30 -10.87 -21.56
C ASP A 72 0.01 -11.20 -20.81
N VAL A 73 -0.67 -12.26 -21.26
CA VAL A 73 -1.80 -12.84 -20.52
C VAL A 73 -1.34 -13.33 -19.14
N CYS A 74 -2.20 -13.13 -18.13
CA CYS A 74 -1.92 -13.62 -16.78
C CYS A 74 -1.88 -15.15 -16.75
N VAL A 75 -0.74 -15.72 -16.33
CA VAL A 75 -0.51 -17.17 -16.24
C VAL A 75 -1.48 -17.87 -15.27
N TRP A 76 -2.06 -17.13 -14.32
CA TRP A 76 -2.95 -17.66 -13.31
C TRP A 76 -4.39 -17.85 -13.78
N HIS A 77 -4.75 -17.40 -14.99
CA HIS A 77 -6.09 -17.65 -15.55
C HIS A 77 -6.40 -19.14 -15.78
N ASP A 78 -5.37 -20.01 -15.81
CA ASP A 78 -5.55 -21.46 -15.83
C ASP A 78 -6.06 -22.03 -14.48
N VAL A 79 -5.98 -21.24 -13.40
CA VAL A 79 -6.54 -21.61 -12.09
C VAL A 79 -8.03 -21.31 -12.08
N CYS A 80 -8.83 -22.36 -11.94
CA CYS A 80 -10.29 -22.25 -11.84
C CYS A 80 -10.69 -21.29 -10.71
N GLY A 81 -11.54 -20.30 -11.03
CA GLY A 81 -12.02 -19.29 -10.09
C GLY A 81 -11.12 -18.05 -9.97
N PHE A 82 -9.92 -18.06 -10.55
CA PHE A 82 -9.02 -16.90 -10.50
C PHE A 82 -9.24 -15.93 -11.67
N ASN A 83 -9.27 -14.63 -11.37
CA ASN A 83 -9.25 -13.56 -12.35
C ASN A 83 -8.26 -12.48 -11.89
N VAL A 84 -7.38 -12.04 -12.78
CA VAL A 84 -6.38 -11.02 -12.48
C VAL A 84 -6.98 -9.65 -12.15
N LEU A 85 -8.22 -9.38 -12.55
CA LEU A 85 -8.92 -8.14 -12.22
C LEU A 85 -9.53 -8.15 -10.82
N ASP A 86 -9.78 -9.34 -10.26
CA ASP A 86 -10.24 -9.51 -8.88
C ASP A 86 -9.06 -9.50 -7.87
N GLN A 87 -7.83 -9.54 -8.38
CA GLN A 87 -6.59 -9.54 -7.62
C GLN A 87 -6.29 -8.14 -7.04
N SER A 88 -6.98 -7.83 -5.94
CA SER A 88 -6.92 -6.55 -5.20
C SER A 88 -5.84 -6.50 -4.12
N GLY A 89 -4.94 -7.48 -4.07
CA GLY A 89 -3.86 -7.56 -3.10
C GLY A 89 -2.84 -6.47 -3.39
N MET A 90 -2.78 -5.45 -2.54
CA MET A 90 -1.85 -4.33 -2.64
C MET A 90 -0.72 -4.47 -1.62
N ASP A 91 0.44 -3.89 -1.93
CA ASP A 91 1.56 -3.89 -1.02
C ASP A 91 1.43 -2.71 -0.07
N ILE A 92 0.78 -2.92 1.08
CA ILE A 92 0.56 -1.87 2.08
C ILE A 92 1.88 -1.20 2.50
N MET A 93 2.98 -1.96 2.53
CA MET A 93 4.28 -1.40 2.91
C MET A 93 4.74 -0.38 1.86
N HIS A 94 4.83 -0.76 0.59
CA HIS A 94 5.34 0.14 -0.43
C HIS A 94 4.31 1.21 -0.87
N ASP A 95 3.05 0.83 -1.05
CA ASP A 95 2.01 1.71 -1.57
C ASP A 95 1.56 2.74 -0.53
N LEU A 96 1.32 2.28 0.70
CA LEU A 96 0.79 3.13 1.77
C LEU A 96 1.90 3.71 2.64
N LEU A 97 2.74 2.87 3.26
CA LEU A 97 3.69 3.33 4.29
C LEU A 97 4.89 4.07 3.69
N GLU A 98 5.54 3.52 2.66
CA GLU A 98 6.63 4.22 1.96
C GLU A 98 6.13 5.28 0.96
N GLY A 99 4.92 5.06 0.43
CA GLY A 99 4.23 5.94 -0.51
C GLY A 99 3.37 7.00 0.18
N VAL A 100 2.05 6.79 0.17
CA VAL A 100 1.04 7.80 0.49
C VAL A 100 1.22 8.43 1.88
N CYS A 101 1.39 7.62 2.93
CA CYS A 101 1.48 8.09 4.32
C CYS A 101 2.65 9.07 4.52
N LYS A 102 3.75 8.89 3.80
CA LYS A 102 4.89 9.80 3.87
C LYS A 102 4.51 11.22 3.42
N PHE A 103 3.73 11.34 2.35
CA PHE A 103 3.25 12.63 1.86
C PHE A 103 2.19 13.22 2.80
N ASP A 104 1.27 12.39 3.27
CA ASP A 104 0.18 12.83 4.14
C ASP A 104 0.70 13.33 5.49
N ILE A 105 1.59 12.58 6.15
CA ILE A 105 2.19 13.03 7.42
C ILE A 105 3.01 14.31 7.20
N ALA A 106 3.81 14.40 6.14
CA ALA A 106 4.54 15.63 5.81
C ALA A 106 3.60 16.82 5.61
N PHE A 107 2.49 16.62 4.89
CA PHE A 107 1.47 17.64 4.66
C PHE A 107 0.79 18.08 5.96
N LEU A 108 0.32 17.12 6.78
CA LEU A 108 -0.37 17.38 8.03
C LEU A 108 0.53 18.11 9.02
N LEU A 109 1.80 17.71 9.14
CA LEU A 109 2.76 18.41 9.99
C LEU A 109 2.97 19.85 9.52
N ASN A 110 3.14 20.07 8.21
CA ASN A 110 3.27 21.42 7.68
C ASN A 110 2.03 22.27 7.97
N TYR A 111 0.86 21.69 7.77
CA TYR A 111 -0.42 22.37 7.96
C TYR A 111 -0.64 22.74 9.44
N TYR A 112 -0.54 21.78 10.36
CA TYR A 112 -0.80 22.03 11.78
C TYR A 112 0.28 22.87 12.46
N ILE A 113 1.55 22.69 12.11
CA ILE A 113 2.67 23.41 12.76
C ILE A 113 2.87 24.81 12.16
N TYR A 114 2.88 24.95 10.83
CA TYR A 114 3.25 26.22 10.20
C TYR A 114 2.07 27.05 9.73
N ALA A 115 1.03 26.42 9.18
CA ALA A 115 -0.14 27.15 8.71
C ALA A 115 -1.10 27.52 9.86
N LEU A 116 -1.51 26.53 10.65
CA LEU A 116 -2.43 26.75 11.77
C LEU A 116 -1.73 27.11 13.09
N LYS A 117 -0.44 26.79 13.23
CA LYS A 117 0.38 27.09 14.42
C LYS A 117 -0.21 26.56 15.72
N MET A 118 -0.76 25.35 15.67
CA MET A 118 -1.47 24.73 16.79
C MET A 118 -0.51 24.13 17.83
N PHE A 119 0.64 23.62 17.38
CA PHE A 119 1.73 23.16 18.20
C PHE A 119 3.06 23.33 17.45
N SER A 120 4.19 23.18 18.14
CA SER A 120 5.54 23.25 17.53
C SER A 120 6.09 21.85 17.24
N LEU A 121 7.03 21.76 16.29
CA LEU A 121 7.76 20.52 16.03
C LEU A 121 8.43 19.97 17.31
N GLN A 122 8.96 20.87 18.15
CA GLN A 122 9.55 20.50 19.42
C GLN A 122 8.54 19.80 20.35
N ILE A 123 7.32 20.34 20.48
CA ILE A 123 6.26 19.74 21.29
C ILE A 123 5.91 18.34 20.77
N LEU A 124 5.76 18.18 19.46
CA LEU A 124 5.50 16.86 18.86
C LEU A 124 6.63 15.88 19.16
N ASN A 125 7.89 16.28 18.96
CA ASN A 125 9.05 15.45 19.24
C ASN A 125 9.13 15.05 20.72
N GLU A 126 8.87 15.98 21.64
CA GLU A 126 8.82 15.69 23.07
C GLU A 126 7.72 14.68 23.39
N ARG A 127 6.53 14.80 22.79
CA ARG A 127 5.46 13.81 22.95
C ARG A 127 5.84 12.46 22.38
N MET A 128 6.38 12.42 21.17
CA MET A 128 6.85 11.18 20.56
C MET A 128 7.91 10.49 21.41
N ILE A 129 8.78 11.24 22.11
CA ILE A 129 9.79 10.68 23.01
C ILE A 129 9.16 10.05 24.26
N HIS A 130 8.13 10.66 24.84
CA HIS A 130 7.58 10.23 26.13
C HIS A 130 6.31 9.38 26.02
N PHE A 131 5.75 9.25 24.81
CA PHE A 131 4.58 8.42 24.56
C PHE A 131 4.88 6.94 24.83
N ASP A 132 3.93 6.27 25.48
CA ASP A 132 3.99 4.82 25.71
C ASP A 132 3.41 4.08 24.50
N TYR A 133 4.29 3.55 23.66
CA TYR A 133 3.94 2.77 22.47
C TYR A 133 3.60 1.31 22.77
N GLY A 134 3.68 0.87 24.03
CA GLY A 134 3.41 -0.51 24.43
C GLY A 134 4.12 -1.56 23.55
N PRO A 135 3.39 -2.42 22.82
CA PRO A 135 3.97 -3.47 21.98
C PRO A 135 4.83 -2.93 20.83
N ASP A 136 4.59 -1.70 20.39
CA ASP A 136 5.29 -1.09 19.25
C ASP A 136 6.55 -0.29 19.66
N SER A 137 6.97 -0.42 20.93
CA SER A 137 8.12 0.30 21.49
C SER A 137 9.44 0.06 20.74
N SER A 138 9.61 -1.09 20.10
CA SER A 138 10.77 -1.38 19.25
C SER A 138 10.79 -0.61 17.92
N SER A 139 9.65 -0.08 17.50
CA SER A 139 9.48 0.69 16.26
C SER A 139 9.10 2.14 16.52
N LYS A 140 9.46 2.64 17.70
CA LYS A 140 9.29 4.03 18.08
C LYS A 140 9.94 4.95 17.03
N PRO A 141 9.22 5.95 16.51
CA PRO A 141 9.77 6.82 15.48
C PRO A 141 10.83 7.76 16.06
N PRO A 142 11.90 8.06 15.30
CA PRO A 142 12.91 9.03 15.69
C PRO A 142 12.37 10.45 15.73
N VAL A 143 13.14 11.33 16.36
CA VAL A 143 12.90 12.77 16.39
C VAL A 143 12.92 13.32 14.96
N LEU A 144 11.89 14.08 14.61
CA LEU A 144 11.78 14.74 13.31
C LEU A 144 12.55 16.07 13.35
N ILE A 145 13.30 16.37 12.28
CA ILE A 145 14.04 17.63 12.15
C ILE A 145 13.40 18.51 11.07
N THR A 146 13.42 19.83 11.29
CA THR A 146 12.79 20.84 10.44
C THR A 146 13.17 20.72 8.96
N GLU A 147 14.45 20.44 8.69
CA GLU A 147 15.01 20.30 7.35
C GLU A 147 14.35 19.17 6.54
N ASN A 148 13.79 18.15 7.22
CA ASN A 148 13.23 16.95 6.60
C ASN A 148 11.71 16.85 6.74
N ILE A 149 11.00 17.87 7.24
CA ILE A 149 9.53 17.77 7.39
C ILE A 149 8.84 17.59 6.03
N TYR A 150 9.40 18.13 4.95
CA TYR A 150 8.89 17.95 3.59
C TYR A 150 9.24 16.58 2.99
N ASN A 151 10.19 15.84 3.58
CA ASN A 151 10.65 14.55 3.09
C ASN A 151 11.05 13.66 4.28
N ILE A 152 10.04 13.25 5.04
CA ILE A 152 10.21 12.46 6.25
C ILE A 152 10.81 11.10 5.88
N ARG A 153 11.97 10.79 6.46
CA ARG A 153 12.66 9.52 6.26
C ARG A 153 12.50 8.67 7.51
N LEU A 154 11.57 7.74 7.43
CA LEU A 154 11.29 6.75 8.46
C LEU A 154 11.35 5.37 7.80
N SER A 155 11.74 4.37 8.56
CA SER A 155 11.45 2.99 8.18
C SER A 155 9.95 2.75 8.14
N VAL A 156 9.54 1.68 7.45
CA VAL A 156 8.14 1.28 7.31
C VAL A 156 7.46 1.13 8.66
N SER A 157 8.11 0.46 9.61
CA SER A 157 7.56 0.22 10.94
C SER A 157 7.45 1.53 11.74
N GLU A 158 8.42 2.42 11.65
CA GLU A 158 8.34 3.74 12.28
C GLU A 158 7.23 4.60 11.66
N MET A 159 7.03 4.55 10.33
CA MET A 159 5.93 5.25 9.67
C MET A 159 4.57 4.70 10.10
N LEU A 160 4.43 3.37 10.16
CA LEU A 160 3.21 2.72 10.64
C LEU A 160 2.86 3.20 12.06
N VAL A 161 3.84 3.22 12.96
CA VAL A 161 3.68 3.71 14.32
C VAL A 161 3.30 5.19 14.33
N ILE A 162 3.94 6.06 13.55
CA ILE A 162 3.48 7.46 13.44
C ILE A 162 2.02 7.51 13.02
N VAL A 163 1.64 6.87 11.91
CA VAL A 163 0.28 6.95 11.37
C VAL A 163 -0.77 6.45 12.37
N GLN A 164 -0.50 5.35 13.06
CA GLN A 164 -1.40 4.77 14.06
C GLN A 164 -1.60 5.69 15.27
N TYR A 165 -0.51 6.27 15.78
CA TYR A 165 -0.53 7.04 17.04
C TYR A 165 -0.63 8.56 16.82
N PHE A 166 -0.57 9.06 15.58
CA PHE A 166 -0.53 10.50 15.28
C PHE A 166 -1.71 11.25 15.91
N GLY A 167 -2.93 10.71 15.76
CA GLY A 167 -4.12 11.30 16.36
C GLY A 167 -4.06 11.36 17.89
N LEU A 168 -3.42 10.40 18.54
CA LEU A 168 -3.23 10.39 20.01
C LEU A 168 -2.14 11.37 20.45
N LEU A 169 -1.11 11.58 19.61
CA LEU A 169 -0.01 12.49 19.89
C LEU A 169 -0.40 13.97 19.79
N ILE A 170 -1.35 14.31 18.92
CA ILE A 170 -1.71 15.71 18.65
C ILE A 170 -3.19 16.05 18.86
N GLY A 171 -4.03 15.06 19.20
CA GLY A 171 -5.49 15.21 19.16
C GLY A 171 -6.05 16.29 20.08
N ASP A 172 -5.44 16.55 21.22
CA ASP A 172 -5.81 17.64 22.14
C ASP A 172 -5.45 19.04 21.63
N PHE A 173 -4.62 19.16 20.58
CA PHE A 173 -4.39 20.43 19.90
C PHE A 173 -5.41 20.69 18.79
N VAL A 174 -6.12 19.66 18.31
CA VAL A 174 -7.03 19.74 17.15
C VAL A 174 -8.48 19.92 17.63
N PRO A 175 -9.16 21.04 17.31
CA PRO A 175 -10.53 21.33 17.73
C PRO A 175 -11.58 20.33 17.22
#